data_AF-A0A850MUT9-F1
#
_entry.id   AF-A0A850MUT9-F1
#
_cell.length_a   1.000
_cell.length_b   1.000
_cell.length_c   1.000
_cell.angle_alpha   90.00
_cell.angle_beta   90.00
_cell.angle_gamma   90.00
#
_symmetry.space_group_name_H-M   'P 1'
#
loop_
_entity.id
_entity.type
_entity.pdbx_description
1 polymer ?
#
loop_
_entity_poly.entity_id
_entity_poly.type
_entity_poly.pdbx_seq_one_letter_code
_entity_poly.pdbx_strand_id
1 'polypeptide(L)'
;MIETTVYQLPFYKQREIMKLPPSAKFILFLLKLKGSMNRKRIIQETMMPDRTVGFALKLLLDKNLIEKERAGSKKSLVYGKRRRRKQDRRIANYNLISTALPYEMAEV
;
A
#
# COMPACT_ATOMS: atom_id res chain seq x y z
N MET A 1 -32.07 -0.35 -4.17
CA MET A 1 -30.93 -0.93 -4.91
C MET A 1 -29.83 0.10 -4.91
N ILE A 2 -28.74 -0.13 -4.18
CA ILE A 2 -27.64 0.82 -4.10
C ILE A 2 -26.76 0.54 -5.31
N GLU A 3 -26.64 1.50 -6.23
CA GLU A 3 -25.77 1.40 -7.39
C GLU A 3 -24.32 1.18 -6.91
N THR A 4 -23.82 -0.04 -7.09
CA THR A 4 -22.40 -0.34 -7.01
C THR A 4 -21.72 0.39 -8.17
N THR A 5 -21.21 1.59 -7.92
CA THR A 5 -20.30 2.25 -8.85
C THR A 5 -19.03 1.42 -8.90
N VAL A 6 -19.00 0.50 -9.86
CA VAL A 6 -17.87 -0.37 -10.16
C VAL A 6 -16.77 0.57 -10.65
N TYR A 7 -15.87 0.99 -9.76
CA TYR A 7 -14.67 1.72 -10.15
C TYR A 7 -13.76 0.75 -10.90
N GLN A 8 -14.07 0.48 -12.16
CA GLN A 8 -13.15 -0.21 -13.07
C GLN A 8 -11.89 0.65 -13.19
N LEU A 9 -10.74 0.08 -12.86
CA LEU A 9 -9.47 0.70 -13.23
C LEU A 9 -9.49 0.88 -14.74
N PRO A 10 -9.12 2.05 -15.26
CA PRO A 10 -8.93 2.16 -16.68
C PRO A 10 -7.82 1.18 -17.10
N PHE A 11 -8.12 0.40 -18.14
CA PHE A 11 -7.35 -0.76 -18.62
C PHE A 11 -5.83 -0.56 -18.70
N TYR A 12 -5.37 0.67 -18.96
CA TYR A 12 -3.94 1.00 -18.99
C TYR A 12 -3.22 0.71 -17.66
N LYS A 13 -3.88 0.92 -16.52
CA LYS A 13 -3.26 0.75 -15.20
C LYS A 13 -3.18 -0.72 -14.78
N GLN A 14 -4.10 -1.57 -15.24
CA GLN A 14 -3.99 -3.03 -15.10
C GLN A 14 -2.76 -3.57 -15.85
N ARG A 15 -2.52 -3.10 -17.09
CA ARG A 15 -1.32 -3.48 -17.86
C ARG A 15 -0.03 -3.06 -17.16
N GLU A 16 -0.01 -1.90 -16.51
CA GLU A 16 1.15 -1.46 -15.73
C GLU A 16 1.43 -2.34 -14.52
N ILE A 17 0.39 -2.75 -13.79
CA ILE A 17 0.52 -3.68 -12.65
C ILE A 17 0.98 -5.05 -13.13
N MET A 18 0.47 -5.52 -14.27
CA MET A 18 0.89 -6.80 -14.85
C MET A 18 2.38 -6.83 -15.19
N LYS A 19 2.92 -5.69 -15.67
CA LYS A 19 4.35 -5.50 -15.98
C LYS A 19 5.25 -5.36 -14.74
N LEU A 20 4.70 -5.28 -13.52
CA LEU A 20 5.51 -5.20 -12.31
C LEU A 20 6.30 -6.49 -12.07
N PRO A 21 7.53 -6.39 -11.55
CA PRO A 21 8.25 -7.54 -11.03
C PRO A 21 7.42 -8.28 -9.97
N PRO A 22 7.61 -9.60 -9.82
CA PRO A 22 6.84 -10.40 -8.86
C PRO A 22 6.91 -9.87 -7.43
N SER A 23 8.10 -9.44 -6.98
CA SER A 23 8.31 -8.87 -5.64
C SER A 23 7.51 -7.59 -5.39
N ALA A 24 7.45 -6.69 -6.39
CA ALA A 24 6.67 -5.46 -6.30
C ALA A 24 5.16 -5.73 -6.33
N LYS A 25 4.72 -6.65 -7.20
CA LYS A 25 3.32 -7.08 -7.27
C LYS A 25 2.87 -7.70 -5.94
N PHE A 26 3.72 -8.52 -5.33
CA PHE A 26 3.41 -9.15 -4.06
C PHE A 26 3.30 -8.15 -2.90
N ILE A 27 4.23 -7.19 -2.78
CA ILE A 27 4.13 -6.14 -1.75
C ILE A 27 2.87 -5.30 -1.95
N LEU A 28 2.53 -4.98 -3.19
CA LEU A 28 1.32 -4.25 -3.53
C LEU A 28 0.06 -5.00 -3.08
N PHE A 29 0.00 -6.31 -3.35
CA PHE A 29 -1.06 -7.19 -2.86
C PHE A 29 -1.10 -7.27 -1.32
N LEU A 30 0.07 -7.40 -0.68
CA LEU A 30 0.17 -7.49 0.76
C LEU A 30 -0.33 -6.22 1.46
N LEU A 31 0.00 -5.03 0.93
CA LEU A 31 -0.52 -3.75 1.40
C LEU A 31 -2.03 -3.62 1.19
N LYS A 32 -2.59 -4.24 0.14
CA LYS A 32 -4.05 -4.34 -0.07
C LYS A 32 -4.71 -5.18 1.01
N LEU A 33 -4.12 -6.33 1.31
CA LEU A 33 -4.68 -7.28 2.26
C LEU A 33 -4.55 -6.80 3.72
N LYS A 34 -3.38 -6.27 4.10
CA LYS A 34 -3.03 -5.95 5.50
C LYS A 34 -3.09 -4.46 5.84
N GLY A 35 -3.26 -3.60 4.83
CA GLY A 35 -3.26 -2.14 5.00
C GLY A 35 -1.85 -1.55 5.15
N SER A 36 -1.80 -0.33 5.70
CA SER A 36 -0.56 0.45 5.87
C SER A 36 0.48 -0.29 6.73
N MET A 37 1.71 -0.40 6.22
CA MET A 37 2.80 -1.09 6.91
C MET A 37 4.15 -0.42 6.73
N ASN A 38 5.04 -0.53 7.70
CA ASN A 38 6.42 -0.09 7.58
C ASN A 38 7.31 -1.13 6.89
N ARG A 39 8.47 -0.69 6.40
CA ARG A 39 9.44 -1.55 5.69
C ARG A 39 9.87 -2.77 6.49
N LYS A 40 10.11 -2.62 7.80
CA LYS A 40 10.53 -3.73 8.68
C LYS A 40 9.47 -4.83 8.74
N ARG A 41 8.19 -4.45 8.87
CA ARG A 41 7.09 -5.41 8.89
C ARG A 41 6.92 -6.07 7.54
N ILE A 42 7.06 -5.33 6.43
CA ILE A 42 7.01 -5.91 5.09
C ILE A 42 8.09 -6.98 4.94
N ILE A 43 9.33 -6.71 5.36
CA ILE A 43 10.43 -7.70 5.33
C ILE A 43 10.07 -8.97 6.11
N GLN A 44 9.51 -8.82 7.31
CA GLN A 44 9.11 -9.95 8.17
C GLN A 44 7.97 -10.77 7.56
N GLU A 45 6.99 -10.10 6.96
CA GLU A 45 5.80 -10.74 6.39
C GLU A 45 6.11 -11.43 5.06
N THR A 46 7.01 -10.87 4.26
CA THR A 46 7.36 -11.42 2.94
C THR A 46 8.58 -12.35 2.97
N MET A 47 9.36 -12.35 4.07
CA MET A 47 10.66 -13.02 4.18
C MET A 47 11.64 -12.67 3.03
N MET A 48 11.50 -11.49 2.45
CA MET A 48 12.38 -11.04 1.37
C MET A 48 13.57 -10.26 1.93
N PRO A 49 14.73 -10.28 1.25
CA PRO A 49 15.86 -9.44 1.63
C PRO A 49 15.50 -7.96 1.67
N ASP A 50 16.09 -7.22 2.62
CA ASP A 50 15.85 -5.78 2.76
C ASP A 50 16.10 -5.00 1.46
N ARG A 51 17.12 -5.40 0.68
CA ARG A 51 17.44 -4.81 -0.61
C ARG A 51 16.32 -4.99 -1.63
N THR A 52 15.72 -6.18 -1.69
CA THR A 52 14.60 -6.50 -2.58
C THR A 52 13.36 -5.71 -2.20
N VAL A 53 13.04 -5.66 -0.90
CA VAL A 53 11.92 -4.85 -0.40
C VAL A 53 12.15 -3.37 -0.69
N GLY A 54 13.36 -2.87 -0.47
CA GLY A 54 13.73 -1.49 -0.77
C GLY A 54 13.56 -1.14 -2.25
N PHE A 55 14.05 -2.00 -3.15
CA PHE A 55 13.87 -1.84 -4.59
C PHE A 55 12.40 -1.83 -4.99
N ALA A 56 11.62 -2.80 -4.50
CA ALA A 56 10.20 -2.90 -4.81
C ALA A 56 9.41 -1.68 -4.30
N LEU A 57 9.65 -1.24 -3.06
CA LEU A 57 9.01 -0.03 -2.51
C LEU A 57 9.39 1.23 -3.30
N LYS A 58 10.64 1.37 -3.71
CA LYS A 58 11.08 2.48 -4.58
C LYS A 58 10.32 2.44 -5.90
N LEU A 59 10.29 1.29 -6.58
CA LEU A 59 9.59 1.13 -7.85
C LEU A 59 8.09 1.45 -7.75
N LEU A 60 7.43 1.00 -6.68
CA LEU A 60 6.01 1.26 -6.45
C LEU A 60 5.72 2.74 -6.15
N LEU A 61 6.62 3.44 -5.46
CA LEU A 61 6.55 4.89 -5.24
C LEU A 61 6.73 5.65 -6.55
N ASP A 62 7.76 5.30 -7.33
CA ASP A 62 8.07 5.94 -8.62
C ASP A 62 6.89 5.79 -9.60
N LYS A 63 6.16 4.67 -9.50
CA LYS A 63 4.94 4.40 -10.28
C LYS A 63 3.65 4.96 -9.67
N ASN A 64 3.73 5.71 -8.56
CA ASN A 64 2.56 6.26 -7.85
C ASN A 64 1.48 5.21 -7.53
N LEU A 65 1.89 4.00 -7.14
CA LEU A 65 0.97 2.94 -6.70
C LEU A 65 0.84 2.90 -5.18
N ILE A 66 1.87 3.35 -4.48
CA ILE A 66 1.89 3.49 -3.02
C ILE A 66 2.33 4.91 -2.64
N GLU A 67 2.02 5.31 -1.42
CA GLU A 67 2.47 6.55 -0.83
C GLU A 67 3.10 6.32 0.55
N LYS A 68 3.99 7.24 0.95
CA LYS A 68 4.48 7.29 2.34
C LYS A 68 3.48 8.05 3.18
N GLU A 69 2.99 7.42 4.24
CA GLU A 69 2.09 8.05 5.20
C GLU A 69 2.83 9.21 5.88
N ARG A 70 2.37 10.44 5.62
CA ARG A 70 2.93 11.61 6.29
C ARG A 70 2.43 11.60 7.73
N ALA A 71 3.33 11.79 8.69
CA ALA A 71 3.04 11.81 10.13
C ALA A 71 2.01 12.89 10.60
N GLY A 72 1.36 13.60 9.66
CA GLY A 72 0.34 14.62 9.90
C GLY A 72 -1.03 14.35 9.24
N SER A 73 -1.18 13.35 8.36
CA SER A 73 -2.50 13.06 7.74
C SER A 73 -3.37 12.24 8.69
N LYS A 74 -3.85 12.89 9.76
CA LYS A 74 -4.80 12.27 10.68
C LYS A 74 -6.14 12.01 9.96
N LYS A 75 -6.38 10.80 9.46
CA LYS A 75 -7.74 10.24 9.43
C LYS A 75 -8.02 9.58 10.79
N SER A 76 -8.17 10.42 11.81
CA SER A 76 -8.68 10.02 13.11
C SER A 76 -9.32 11.24 13.75
N LEU A 77 -10.52 11.59 13.27
CA LEU A 77 -11.54 12.18 14.12
C LEU A 77 -12.42 11.04 14.62
N VAL A 78 -11.89 10.20 15.52
CA VAL A 78 -12.73 9.31 16.33
C VAL A 78 -12.29 9.50 17.78
N TYR A 79 -13.25 9.96 18.57
CA TYR A 79 -13.14 10.36 19.96
C TYR A 79 -12.43 9.32 20.82
N GLY A 80 -11.39 9.76 21.55
CA GLY A 80 -10.75 8.95 22.58
C GLY A 80 -9.36 9.45 22.94
N LYS A 81 -9.22 10.07 24.11
CA LYS A 81 -7.93 10.45 24.72
C LYS A 81 -7.04 9.20 24.90
N ARG A 82 -6.30 8.79 23.88
CA ARG A 82 -5.21 7.81 24.03
C ARG A 82 -3.88 8.56 24.03
N ARG A 83 -3.12 8.35 25.12
CA ARG A 83 -1.74 8.80 25.31
C ARG A 83 -0.99 8.73 23.98
N ARG A 84 -0.52 9.88 23.48
CA ARG A 84 0.34 9.95 22.28
C ARG A 84 1.60 9.13 22.59
N ARG A 85 1.63 7.85 22.23
CA ARG A 85 2.90 7.14 22.08
C ARG A 85 3.72 7.98 21.10
N LYS A 86 4.89 8.47 21.54
CA LYS A 86 5.87 9.11 20.66
C LYS A 86 6.22 8.09 19.58
N GLN A 87 5.51 8.10 18.47
CA GLN A 87 5.92 7.35 17.29
C GLN A 87 7.22 7.97 16.82
N ASP A 88 8.24 7.13 16.62
CA ASP A 88 9.48 7.57 16.00
C ASP A 88 9.16 8.04 14.58
N ARG A 89 9.33 9.35 14.35
CA ARG A 89 9.03 10.00 13.07
C ARG A 89 9.88 9.47 11.92
N ARG A 90 10.93 8.69 12.20
CA ARG A 90 11.81 8.09 11.20
C ARG A 90 11.21 6.83 10.55
N ILE A 91 10.20 6.23 11.17
CA ILE A 91 9.56 5.03 10.65
C ILE A 91 8.43 5.45 9.72
N ALA A 92 8.68 5.41 8.42
CA ALA A 92 7.66 5.63 7.41
C ALA A 92 6.80 4.37 7.25
N ASN A 93 5.48 4.55 7.30
CA ASN A 93 4.55 3.55 6.80
C ASN A 93 4.27 3.81 5.31
N TYR A 94 4.00 2.73 4.60
CA TYR A 94 3.62 2.74 3.20
C TYR A 94 2.16 2.32 3.11
N ASN A 95 1.36 3.09 2.37
CA ASN A 95 -0.04 2.82 2.14
C ASN A 95 -0.35 2.78 0.65
N LEU A 96 -1.44 2.12 0.27
CA LEU A 96 -1.94 2.18 -1.09
C LEU A 96 -2.55 3.56 -1.34
N ILE A 97 -2.33 4.08 -2.54
CA ILE A 97 -3.13 5.19 -3.02
C ILE A 97 -4.52 4.63 -3.32
N SER A 98 -5.60 5.27 -2.86
CA SER A 98 -6.98 4.77 -3.01
C SER A 98 -7.40 4.51 -4.46
N THR A 99 -6.67 5.09 -5.41
CA THR A 99 -6.86 4.94 -6.87
C THR A 99 -6.03 3.81 -7.49
N ALA A 100 -5.27 3.06 -6.70
CA ALA A 100 -4.29 2.10 -7.21
C ALA A 100 -4.86 0.69 -7.46
N LEU A 101 -5.93 0.25 -6.75
CA LEU A 101 -6.42 -1.15 -6.83
C LEU A 101 -7.94 -1.32 -6.51
N PRO A 102 -8.82 -1.46 -7.51
CA PRO A 102 -10.14 -2.05 -7.40
C PRO A 102 -10.11 -3.58 -7.29
N TYR A 103 -11.33 -4.07 -7.08
CA TYR A 103 -11.69 -5.34 -6.46
C TYR A 103 -11.45 -6.59 -7.32
N GLU A 104 -11.39 -6.47 -8.65
CA GLU A 104 -11.53 -7.61 -9.58
C GLU A 104 -10.29 -8.52 -9.77
N MET A 105 -9.12 -8.21 -9.20
CA MET A 105 -7.89 -8.99 -9.47
C MET A 105 -7.73 -10.24 -8.57
N ALA A 106 -8.81 -10.76 -7.99
CA ALA A 106 -8.81 -11.90 -7.06
C ALA A 106 -9.59 -13.13 -7.57
N GLU A 107 -10.13 -13.08 -8.79
CA GLU A 107 -10.81 -14.22 -9.42
C GLU A 107 -10.11 -14.57 -10.74
N VAL A 108 -9.08 -15.41 -10.64
CA VAL A 108 -8.61 -16.28 -11.74
C VAL A 108 -8.14 -17.59 -11.11
#